data_AF-A0A2U1L798-F1
#
_entry.id   AF-A0A2U1L798-F1
#
_cell.length_a   1.000
_cell.length_b   1.000
_cell.length_c   1.000
_cell.angle_alpha   90.00
_cell.angle_beta   90.00
_cell.angle_gamma   90.00
#
_symmetry.space_group_name_H-M   'P 1'
#
loop_
_entity.id
_entity.type
_entity.pdbx_description
1 polymer ?
#
loop_
_entity_poly.entity_id
_entity_poly.type
_entity_poly.pdbx_seq_one_letter_code
_entity_poly.pdbx_strand_id
1 'polypeptide(L)'
;MGGAAITIALQQLKGFLGIKHFTKKMDIVSVMKSVFGSIEHGWNWQTIVIGASFLAFLLSAKYLGKNNKKLYWVSAIAPLISVILSTLFVYIAHADKEGVAIVKHIEKGINPLSVNEIYFSGENLLKGFRIGIVAGMIALTVLFRVQLSQYLLLRSFFNVTDIDTSGIHAFEELYRSLVKRDVQLVLANPGRLVLDKLYSSGFPDLIGENKIFLTVAVLADAVLTCSPKIVQEV
;
A
#
# COMPACT_ATOMS: atom_id res chain seq x y z
N MET A 1 6.12 6.07 2.60
CA MET A 1 5.37 4.79 2.76
C MET A 1 5.79 3.97 3.99
N GLY A 2 7.03 4.10 4.50
CA GLY A 2 7.48 3.32 5.68
C GLY A 2 6.68 3.56 6.97
N GLY A 3 6.35 4.81 7.32
CA GLY A 3 5.63 5.12 8.57
C GLY A 3 4.26 4.43 8.70
N ALA A 4 3.43 4.50 7.65
CA ALA A 4 2.14 3.81 7.64
C ALA A 4 2.28 2.28 7.71
N ALA A 5 3.29 1.72 7.04
CA ALA A 5 3.57 0.28 7.09
C ALA A 5 3.97 -0.18 8.50
N ILE A 6 4.76 0.62 9.23
CA ILE A 6 5.12 0.36 10.62
C ILE A 6 3.87 0.38 11.51
N THR A 7 3.00 1.39 11.38
CA THR A 7 1.76 1.46 12.15
C THR A 7 0.83 0.28 11.85
N ILE A 8 0.69 -0.11 10.58
CA ILE A 8 -0.09 -1.30 10.20
C ILE A 8 0.51 -2.55 10.83
N ALA A 9 1.82 -2.77 10.73
CA ALA A 9 2.49 -3.93 11.31
C ALA A 9 2.31 -4.00 12.84
N LEU A 10 2.44 -2.87 13.53
CA LEU A 10 2.22 -2.77 14.98
C LEU A 10 0.78 -3.10 15.39
N GLN A 11 -0.20 -2.70 14.57
CA GLN A 11 -1.61 -3.03 14.81
C GLN A 11 -1.91 -4.51 14.56
N GLN A 12 -1.26 -5.14 13.57
CA GLN A 12 -1.38 -6.58 13.33
C GLN A 12 -0.84 -7.43 14.50
N LEU A 13 0.05 -6.87 15.31
CA LEU A 13 0.61 -7.56 16.48
C LEU A 13 -0.47 -7.95 17.50
N LYS A 14 -1.56 -7.17 17.60
CA LYS A 14 -2.75 -7.54 18.38
C LYS A 14 -3.28 -8.92 17.98
N GLY A 15 -3.48 -9.13 16.67
CA GLY A 15 -4.02 -10.37 16.12
C GLY A 15 -3.01 -11.51 16.23
N PHE A 16 -1.73 -11.23 15.97
CA PHE A 16 -0.65 -12.22 16.05
C PHE A 16 -0.42 -12.76 17.46
N LEU A 17 -0.50 -11.89 18.48
CA LEU A 17 -0.30 -12.27 19.89
C LEU A 17 -1.57 -12.78 20.58
N GLY A 18 -2.73 -12.64 19.94
CA GLY A 18 -4.02 -13.06 20.51
C GLY A 18 -4.49 -12.21 21.70
N ILE A 19 -4.09 -10.93 21.77
CA ILE A 19 -4.43 -10.06 22.91
C ILE A 19 -5.91 -9.63 22.84
N LYS A 20 -6.69 -9.98 23.87
CA LYS A 20 -8.13 -9.64 23.98
C LYS A 20 -8.37 -8.14 24.24
N HIS A 21 -7.63 -7.56 25.19
CA HIS A 21 -7.73 -6.15 25.55
C HIS A 21 -6.59 -5.35 24.94
N PHE A 22 -6.87 -4.66 23.83
CA PHE A 22 -5.89 -3.88 23.11
C PHE A 22 -6.32 -2.41 23.03
N THR A 23 -5.36 -1.50 23.04
CA THR A 23 -5.64 -0.07 22.92
C THR A 23 -6.35 0.26 21.61
N LYS A 24 -7.34 1.17 21.67
CA LYS A 24 -7.99 1.73 20.47
C LYS A 24 -7.20 2.90 19.86
N LYS A 25 -6.15 3.36 20.54
CA LYS A 25 -5.30 4.46 20.06
C LYS A 25 -4.35 3.95 18.97
N MET A 26 -4.20 4.74 17.91
CA MET A 26 -3.30 4.41 16.80
C MET A 26 -1.84 4.81 17.05
N ASP A 27 -1.54 5.50 18.17
CA ASP A 27 -0.21 5.96 18.50
C ASP A 27 0.75 4.79 18.79
N ILE A 28 1.95 4.83 18.22
CA ILE A 28 2.98 3.78 18.37
C ILE A 28 3.29 3.52 19.86
N VAL A 29 3.43 4.58 20.66
CA VAL A 29 3.72 4.47 22.10
C VAL A 29 2.58 3.76 22.83
N SER A 30 1.34 4.12 22.53
CA SER A 30 0.15 3.49 23.10
C SER A 30 0.08 2.00 22.74
N VAL A 31 0.37 1.67 21.48
CA VAL A 31 0.39 0.29 20.98
C VAL A 31 1.50 -0.53 21.66
N MET A 32 2.73 -0.03 21.69
CA MET A 32 3.86 -0.73 22.32
C MET A 32 3.62 -0.93 23.82
N LYS A 33 3.11 0.08 24.52
CA LYS A 33 2.76 -0.06 25.95
C LYS A 33 1.68 -1.13 26.16
N SER A 34 0.69 -1.21 25.27
CA SER A 34 -0.34 -2.26 25.31
C SER A 34 0.23 -3.65 25.05
N VAL A 35 1.19 -3.78 24.13
CA VAL A 35 1.85 -5.05 23.78
C VAL A 35 2.69 -5.56 24.94
N PHE A 36 3.61 -4.73 25.46
CA PHE A 36 4.51 -5.10 26.55
C PHE A 36 3.78 -5.28 27.88
N GLY A 37 2.80 -4.42 28.17
CA GLY A 37 1.97 -4.56 29.38
C GLY A 37 1.08 -5.81 29.40
N SER A 38 0.90 -6.47 28.25
CA SER A 38 0.09 -7.70 28.14
C SER A 38 0.92 -8.99 28.15
N ILE A 39 2.25 -8.90 28.30
CA ILE A 39 3.16 -10.07 28.19
C ILE A 39 2.84 -11.17 29.21
N GLU A 40 2.59 -10.81 30.46
CA GLU A 40 2.53 -11.81 31.53
C GLU A 40 1.24 -12.66 31.50
N HIS A 41 0.11 -12.13 31.01
CA HIS A 41 -1.20 -12.82 31.10
C HIS A 41 -2.10 -12.65 29.87
N GLY A 42 -1.71 -11.84 28.89
CA GLY A 42 -2.57 -11.48 27.75
C GLY A 42 -2.23 -12.18 26.44
N TRP A 43 -1.07 -12.84 26.35
CA TRP A 43 -0.61 -13.49 25.11
C TRP A 43 -1.14 -14.92 25.02
N ASN A 44 -1.67 -15.27 23.85
CA ASN A 44 -2.10 -16.63 23.56
C ASN A 44 -1.02 -17.32 22.71
N TRP A 45 -0.24 -18.21 23.33
CA TRP A 45 0.88 -18.85 22.65
C TRP A 45 0.44 -19.75 21.49
N GLN A 46 -0.74 -20.39 21.58
CA GLN A 46 -1.31 -21.19 20.49
C GLN A 46 -1.56 -20.32 19.25
N THR A 47 -2.11 -19.11 19.44
CA THR A 47 -2.35 -18.13 18.37
C THR A 47 -1.03 -17.67 17.74
N ILE A 48 0.01 -17.44 18.55
CA ILE A 48 1.34 -17.05 18.07
C ILE A 48 1.95 -18.16 17.22
N VAL A 49 1.91 -19.42 17.68
CA VAL A 49 2.47 -20.57 16.95
C VAL A 49 1.74 -20.79 15.63
N ILE A 50 0.40 -20.75 15.64
CA ILE A 50 -0.42 -20.85 14.43
C ILE A 50 -0.06 -19.71 13.47
N GLY A 51 -0.09 -18.46 13.94
CA GLY A 51 0.24 -17.29 13.13
C GLY A 51 1.65 -17.33 12.55
N ALA A 52 2.65 -17.73 13.34
CA ALA A 52 4.04 -17.86 12.91
C ALA A 52 4.20 -18.96 11.84
N SER A 53 3.54 -20.10 12.02
CA SER A 53 3.59 -21.20 11.05
C SER A 53 3.01 -20.81 9.69
N PHE A 54 1.86 -20.14 9.66
CA PHE A 54 1.24 -19.67 8.42
C PHE A 54 2.01 -18.51 7.79
N LEU A 55 2.57 -17.60 8.59
CA LEU A 55 3.44 -16.54 8.09
C LEU A 55 4.68 -17.13 7.43
N ALA A 56 5.33 -18.12 8.05
CA ALA A 56 6.47 -18.82 7.49
C ALA A 56 6.10 -19.50 6.15
N PHE A 57 4.97 -20.20 6.09
CA PHE A 57 4.45 -20.78 4.85
C PHE A 57 4.26 -19.75 3.74
N LEU A 58 3.65 -18.60 4.03
CA LEU A 58 3.43 -17.53 3.05
C LEU A 58 4.75 -16.91 2.57
N LEU A 59 5.71 -16.70 3.47
CA LEU A 59 7.03 -16.19 3.12
C LEU A 59 7.82 -17.18 2.26
N SER A 60 7.77 -18.47 2.59
CA SER A 60 8.36 -19.54 1.78
C SER A 60 7.72 -19.59 0.40
N ALA A 61 6.39 -19.57 0.29
CA ALA A 61 5.68 -19.56 -0.99
C ALA A 61 6.08 -18.35 -1.85
N LYS A 62 6.19 -17.17 -1.24
CA LYS A 62 6.65 -15.95 -1.90
C LYS A 62 8.10 -16.06 -2.37
N TYR A 63 8.97 -16.64 -1.56
CA TYR A 63 10.37 -16.87 -1.90
C TYR A 63 10.51 -17.84 -3.08
N LEU A 64 9.79 -18.97 -3.07
CA LEU A 64 9.76 -19.93 -4.18
C LEU A 64 9.23 -19.29 -5.48
N GLY A 65 8.15 -18.50 -5.40
CA GLY A 65 7.58 -17.80 -6.55
C GLY A 65 8.52 -16.75 -7.15
N LYS A 66 9.43 -16.17 -6.35
CA LYS A 66 10.46 -15.24 -6.82
C LYS A 66 11.63 -15.95 -7.49
N ASN A 67 12.07 -17.08 -6.95
CA ASN A 67 13.25 -17.80 -7.45
C ASN A 67 12.96 -18.64 -8.70
N ASN A 68 11.73 -19.11 -8.88
CA ASN A 68 11.34 -19.94 -10.02
C ASN A 68 10.14 -19.36 -10.77
N LYS A 69 10.35 -18.90 -12.01
CA LYS A 69 9.28 -18.34 -12.86
C LYS A 69 8.12 -19.33 -13.11
N LYS A 70 8.39 -20.64 -13.10
CA LYS A 70 7.37 -21.70 -13.21
C LYS A 70 6.49 -21.85 -11.96
N LEU A 71 6.99 -21.44 -10.78
CA LEU A 71 6.29 -21.55 -9.50
C LEU A 71 5.66 -20.23 -9.03
N TYR A 72 5.65 -19.19 -9.87
CA TYR A 72 5.05 -17.90 -9.54
C TYR A 72 3.59 -18.02 -9.09
N TRP A 73 2.83 -18.92 -9.72
CA TRP A 73 1.44 -19.24 -9.37
C TRP A 73 1.24 -19.69 -7.92
N VAL A 74 2.25 -20.36 -7.32
CA VAL A 74 2.21 -20.79 -5.91
C VAL A 74 2.12 -19.57 -4.99
N SER A 75 2.90 -18.52 -5.26
CA SER A 75 2.85 -17.28 -4.47
C SER A 75 1.51 -16.55 -4.62
N ALA A 76 0.80 -16.70 -5.74
CA ALA A 76 -0.48 -16.05 -5.98
C ALA A 76 -1.63 -16.72 -5.22
N ILE A 77 -1.61 -18.06 -5.11
CA ILE A 77 -2.66 -18.84 -4.44
C ILE A 77 -2.38 -19.08 -2.96
N ALA A 78 -1.12 -18.98 -2.52
CA ALA A 78 -0.72 -19.24 -1.14
C ALA A 78 -1.60 -18.56 -0.07
N PRO A 79 -2.04 -17.28 -0.20
CA PRO A 79 -2.95 -16.68 0.77
C PRO A 79 -4.28 -17.43 0.92
N LEU A 80 -4.89 -17.88 -0.18
CA LEU A 80 -6.16 -18.60 -0.16
C LEU A 80 -5.99 -19.99 0.47
N ILE A 81 -4.96 -20.73 0.05
CA ILE A 81 -4.63 -22.04 0.63
C ILE A 81 -4.34 -21.91 2.12
N SER A 82 -3.61 -20.86 2.52
CA SER A 82 -3.30 -20.59 3.93
C SER A 82 -4.57 -20.39 4.76
N VAL A 83 -5.58 -19.70 4.22
CA VAL A 83 -6.86 -19.51 4.93
C VAL A 83 -7.59 -20.85 5.07
N ILE A 84 -7.72 -21.62 3.98
CA ILE A 84 -8.42 -22.92 4.00
C ILE A 84 -7.76 -23.89 4.99
N LEU A 85 -6.43 -24.04 4.91
CA LEU A 85 -5.66 -24.91 5.81
C LEU A 85 -5.75 -24.45 7.26
N SER A 86 -5.68 -23.14 7.51
CA SER A 86 -5.81 -22.58 8.87
C SER A 86 -7.17 -22.87 9.46
N THR A 87 -8.25 -22.63 8.71
CA THR A 87 -9.62 -22.93 9.17
C THR A 87 -9.80 -24.42 9.46
N LEU A 88 -9.32 -25.30 8.59
CA LEU A 88 -9.41 -26.75 8.78
C LEU A 88 -8.60 -27.20 10.01
N PHE A 89 -7.37 -26.71 10.17
CA PHE A 89 -6.51 -27.04 11.29
C PHE A 89 -7.10 -26.57 12.63
N VAL A 90 -7.55 -25.31 12.71
CA VAL A 90 -8.19 -24.73 13.90
C VAL A 90 -9.46 -25.50 14.27
N TYR A 91 -10.25 -25.93 13.27
CA TYR A 91 -11.45 -26.74 13.47
C TYR A 91 -11.14 -28.13 14.05
N ILE A 92 -10.18 -28.85 13.47
CA ILE A 92 -9.80 -30.19 13.95
C ILE A 92 -9.17 -30.11 15.35
N ALA A 93 -8.26 -29.15 15.56
CA ALA A 93 -7.56 -28.96 16.82
C ALA A 93 -8.45 -28.38 17.93
N HIS A 94 -9.69 -27.96 17.63
CA HIS A 94 -10.60 -27.28 18.56
C HIS A 94 -9.90 -26.11 19.29
N ALA A 95 -9.07 -25.36 18.54
CA ALA A 95 -8.24 -24.31 19.12
C ALA A 95 -9.07 -23.11 19.62
N ASP A 96 -10.35 -23.05 19.28
CA ASP A 96 -11.32 -22.10 19.82
C ASP A 96 -11.49 -22.25 21.35
N LYS A 97 -11.38 -23.48 21.88
CA LYS A 97 -11.43 -23.76 23.32
C LYS A 97 -10.16 -23.32 24.05
N GLU A 98 -9.05 -23.29 23.33
CA GLU A 98 -7.72 -22.88 23.80
C GLU A 98 -7.51 -21.36 23.73
N GLY A 99 -8.58 -20.59 23.49
CA GLY A 99 -8.56 -19.13 23.50
C GLY A 99 -8.07 -18.48 22.20
N VAL A 100 -7.92 -19.25 21.12
CA VAL A 100 -7.63 -18.71 19.79
C VAL A 100 -8.84 -17.94 19.28
N ALA A 101 -8.60 -16.70 18.82
CA ALA A 101 -9.66 -15.86 18.29
C ALA A 101 -10.13 -16.38 16.93
N ILE A 102 -11.34 -16.95 16.91
CA ILE A 102 -11.99 -17.41 15.67
C ILE A 102 -13.02 -16.40 15.15
N VAL A 103 -13.15 -16.34 13.84
CA VAL A 103 -14.29 -15.66 13.19
C VAL A 103 -15.54 -16.48 13.52
N LYS A 104 -16.47 -15.85 14.24
CA LYS A 104 -17.72 -16.49 14.68
C LYS A 104 -18.82 -16.25 13.64
N HIS A 105 -20.02 -15.90 14.10
CA HIS A 105 -21.14 -15.64 13.23
C HIS A 105 -20.86 -14.45 12.30
N ILE A 106 -20.92 -14.69 10.99
CA ILE A 106 -20.97 -13.64 9.98
C ILE A 106 -22.43 -13.44 9.63
N GLU A 107 -22.95 -12.24 9.87
CA GLU A 107 -24.31 -11.88 9.49
C GLU A 107 -24.48 -12.06 7.98
N LYS A 108 -25.50 -12.84 7.60
CA LYS A 108 -25.85 -13.08 6.20
C LYS A 108 -26.75 -11.93 5.75
N GLY A 109 -26.31 -11.20 4.74
CA GLY A 109 -27.08 -10.10 4.19
C GLY A 109 -26.17 -9.01 3.63
N ILE A 110 -26.80 -8.03 3.01
CA ILE A 110 -26.12 -6.80 2.60
C ILE A 110 -26.27 -5.81 3.75
N ASN A 111 -25.17 -5.22 4.20
CA ASN A 111 -25.22 -4.14 5.18
C ASN A 111 -26.15 -3.03 4.64
N PRO A 112 -27.20 -2.60 5.36
CA PRO A 112 -28.12 -1.60 4.87
C PRO A 112 -27.36 -0.31 4.51
N LEU A 113 -27.81 0.37 3.46
CA LEU A 113 -27.17 1.62 3.02
C LEU A 113 -27.26 2.66 4.13
N SER A 114 -26.12 3.09 4.68
CA SER A 114 -26.02 4.15 5.70
C SER A 114 -26.29 5.56 5.17
N VAL A 115 -27.01 5.71 4.04
CA VAL A 115 -27.32 7.01 3.42
C VAL A 115 -28.16 7.90 4.33
N ASN A 116 -28.97 7.30 5.20
CA ASN A 116 -29.81 8.02 6.17
C ASN A 116 -29.02 8.55 7.38
N GLU A 117 -27.76 8.16 7.55
CA GLU A 117 -26.87 8.68 8.61
C GLU A 117 -26.00 9.85 8.11
N ILE A 118 -26.24 10.33 6.87
CA ILE A 118 -25.55 11.48 6.29
C ILE A 118 -26.26 12.76 6.76
N TYR A 119 -25.68 13.42 7.76
CA TYR A 119 -26.16 14.70 8.23
C TYR A 119 -25.62 15.84 7.36
N PHE A 120 -26.50 16.44 6.55
CA PHE A 120 -26.20 17.65 5.77
C PHE A 120 -26.39 18.95 6.59
N SER A 121 -26.24 18.89 7.91
CA SER A 121 -26.36 20.05 8.79
C SER A 121 -25.48 19.91 10.04
N GLY A 122 -24.97 21.03 10.56
CA GLY A 122 -24.14 21.09 11.78
C GLY A 122 -22.70 21.59 11.56
N GLU A 123 -21.98 21.87 12.65
CA GLU A 123 -20.64 22.47 12.64
C GLU A 123 -19.57 21.63 11.91
N ASN A 124 -19.80 20.32 11.76
CA ASN A 124 -18.85 19.40 11.15
C ASN A 124 -19.08 19.18 9.65
N LEU A 125 -20.13 19.75 9.04
CA LEU A 125 -20.41 19.58 7.61
C LEU A 125 -19.28 20.10 6.73
N LEU A 126 -18.81 21.32 7.01
CA LEU A 126 -17.74 21.94 6.24
C LEU A 126 -16.41 21.19 6.41
N LYS A 127 -16.16 20.65 7.62
CA LYS A 127 -14.99 19.80 7.89
C LYS A 127 -15.07 18.49 7.10
N GLY A 128 -16.23 17.83 7.13
CA GLY A 128 -16.49 16.60 6.37
C GLY A 128 -16.33 16.80 4.87
N PHE A 129 -16.88 17.88 4.32
CA PHE A 129 -16.73 18.23 2.91
C PHE A 129 -15.26 18.43 2.50
N ARG A 130 -14.46 19.15 3.30
CA ARG A 130 -13.02 19.33 3.06
C ARG A 130 -12.27 18.01 3.07
N ILE A 131 -12.56 17.13 4.03
CA ILE A 131 -11.97 15.78 4.09
C ILE A 131 -12.38 14.97 2.86
N GLY A 132 -13.65 15.05 2.45
CA GLY A 132 -14.18 14.38 1.25
C GLY A 132 -13.44 14.79 -0.02
N ILE A 133 -13.19 16.10 -0.23
CA ILE A 133 -12.41 16.59 -1.37
C ILE A 133 -10.98 16.04 -1.32
N VAL A 134 -10.30 16.11 -0.17
CA VAL A 134 -8.93 15.61 -0.03
C VAL A 134 -8.85 14.10 -0.28
N ALA A 135 -9.76 13.33 0.31
CA ALA A 135 -9.85 11.88 0.10
C ALA A 135 -10.16 11.56 -1.37
N GLY A 136 -11.05 12.31 -2.02
CA GLY A 136 -11.37 12.17 -3.44
C GLY A 136 -10.18 12.45 -4.34
N MET A 137 -9.40 13.50 -4.07
CA MET A 137 -8.17 13.79 -4.82
C MET A 137 -7.12 12.68 -4.66
N ILE A 138 -6.97 12.12 -3.46
CA ILE A 138 -6.06 10.98 -3.21
C ILE A 138 -6.57 9.73 -3.96
N ALA A 139 -7.85 9.41 -3.85
CA ALA A 139 -8.46 8.26 -4.52
C ALA A 139 -8.33 8.37 -6.04
N LEU A 140 -8.60 9.53 -6.61
CA LEU A 140 -8.43 9.81 -8.03
C LEU A 140 -6.95 9.62 -8.45
N THR A 141 -6.01 10.09 -7.64
CA THR A 141 -4.57 9.90 -7.88
C THR A 141 -4.17 8.41 -7.88
N VAL A 142 -4.75 7.61 -6.98
CA VAL A 142 -4.51 6.15 -6.93
C VAL A 142 -5.19 5.43 -8.09
N LEU A 143 -6.39 5.86 -8.49
CA LEU A 143 -7.12 5.28 -9.62
C LEU A 143 -6.37 5.48 -10.94
N PHE A 144 -5.82 6.68 -11.17
CA PHE A 144 -4.95 6.94 -12.32
C PHE A 144 -3.64 6.12 -12.29
N ARG A 145 -3.14 5.74 -11.11
CA ARG A 145 -1.96 4.85 -10.99
C ARG A 145 -2.25 3.40 -11.43
N VAL A 146 -3.47 2.92 -11.20
CA VAL A 146 -3.87 1.54 -11.53
C VAL A 146 -4.11 1.38 -13.04
N GLN A 147 -4.52 2.44 -13.74
CA GLN A 147 -4.79 2.40 -15.17
C GLN A 147 -3.53 2.43 -16.06
N LEU A 148 -2.40 2.98 -15.61
CA LEU A 148 -1.14 3.03 -16.37
C LEU A 148 -0.21 1.85 -16.03
N SER A 149 -0.59 0.63 -16.39
CA SER A 149 0.26 -0.55 -16.22
C SER A 149 1.55 -0.56 -17.08
N GLN A 150 1.76 0.43 -17.97
CA GLN A 150 2.94 0.58 -18.85
C GLN A 150 3.80 1.84 -18.58
N TYR A 151 3.36 2.75 -17.69
CA TYR A 151 4.06 4.03 -17.46
C TYR A 151 4.08 4.37 -15.97
N LEU A 152 5.28 4.55 -15.41
CA LEU A 152 5.44 5.07 -14.06
C LEU A 152 5.54 6.61 -14.11
N LEU A 153 4.40 7.28 -13.96
CA LEU A 153 4.36 8.74 -13.80
C LEU A 153 4.78 9.14 -12.38
N LEU A 154 5.97 9.69 -12.17
CA LEU A 154 6.35 10.27 -10.88
C LEU A 154 5.81 11.69 -10.75
N ARG A 155 4.53 11.80 -10.41
CA ARG A 155 3.80 13.06 -10.21
C ARG A 155 4.14 13.81 -8.90
N SER A 156 4.86 13.19 -7.97
CA SER A 156 5.03 13.71 -6.60
C SER A 156 6.35 14.44 -6.34
N PHE A 157 6.95 15.09 -7.33
CA PHE A 157 8.13 15.93 -7.07
C PHE A 157 7.82 17.31 -6.51
N PHE A 158 6.56 17.75 -6.53
CA PHE A 158 6.19 19.06 -6.00
C PHE A 158 6.43 19.22 -4.48
N ASN A 159 6.50 18.10 -3.74
CA ASN A 159 6.81 18.08 -2.30
C ASN A 159 8.27 17.67 -2.01
N VAL A 160 9.09 17.49 -3.05
CA VAL A 160 10.53 17.25 -2.89
C VAL A 160 11.21 18.60 -2.93
N THR A 161 11.57 19.12 -1.76
CA THR A 161 12.18 20.44 -1.58
C THR A 161 13.62 20.49 -2.09
N ASP A 162 14.33 19.37 -2.05
CA ASP A 162 15.68 19.24 -2.60
C ASP A 162 16.02 17.76 -2.91
N ILE A 163 17.01 17.54 -3.77
CA ILE A 163 17.57 16.21 -4.08
C ILE A 163 19.10 16.27 -4.01
N ASP A 164 19.75 15.29 -3.39
CA ASP A 164 21.22 15.21 -3.38
C ASP A 164 21.73 14.18 -4.39
N THR A 165 23.05 14.11 -4.58
CA THR A 165 23.71 13.19 -5.53
C THR A 165 23.29 11.73 -5.33
N SER A 166 23.06 11.30 -4.08
CA SER A 166 22.55 9.96 -3.75
C SER A 166 21.11 9.75 -4.23
N GLY A 167 20.27 10.79 -4.14
CA GLY A 167 18.91 10.78 -4.68
C GLY A 167 18.93 10.66 -6.20
N ILE A 168 19.80 11.39 -6.89
CA ILE A 168 19.95 11.31 -8.35
C ILE A 168 20.38 9.89 -8.76
N HIS A 169 21.36 9.31 -8.08
CA HIS A 169 21.82 7.95 -8.41
C HIS A 169 20.74 6.89 -8.17
N ALA A 170 19.94 7.04 -7.12
CA ALA A 170 18.75 6.19 -6.90
C ALA A 170 17.71 6.33 -8.03
N PHE A 171 17.59 7.53 -8.60
CA PHE A 171 16.74 7.78 -9.77
C PHE A 171 17.25 7.09 -11.04
N GLU A 172 18.56 7.10 -11.28
CA GLU A 172 19.18 6.36 -12.38
C GLU A 172 18.99 4.85 -12.26
N GLU A 173 19.17 4.32 -11.04
CA GLU A 173 18.96 2.90 -10.78
C GLU A 173 17.49 2.50 -10.96
N LEU A 174 16.56 3.35 -10.50
CA LEU A 174 15.14 3.20 -10.74
C LEU A 174 14.83 3.18 -12.24
N TYR A 175 15.35 4.15 -13.00
CA TYR A 175 15.18 4.20 -14.46
C TYR A 175 15.67 2.91 -15.14
N ARG A 176 16.89 2.46 -14.80
CA ARG A 176 17.46 1.20 -15.34
C ARG A 176 16.61 -0.02 -14.99
N SER A 177 16.03 -0.07 -13.79
CA SER A 177 15.13 -1.15 -13.35
C SER A 177 13.81 -1.14 -14.10
N LEU A 178 13.29 0.05 -14.44
CA LEU A 178 12.05 0.22 -15.20
C LEU A 178 12.23 -0.11 -16.69
N VAL A 179 13.34 0.31 -17.30
CA VAL A 179 13.69 -0.04 -18.69
C VAL A 179 13.80 -1.56 -18.85
N LYS A 180 14.38 -2.29 -17.88
CA LYS A 180 14.44 -3.76 -17.89
C LYS A 180 13.07 -4.44 -17.85
N ARG A 181 12.02 -3.73 -17.46
CA ARG A 181 10.64 -4.22 -17.33
C ARG A 181 9.72 -3.65 -18.41
N ASP A 182 10.27 -2.98 -19.41
CA ASP A 182 9.51 -2.29 -20.47
C ASP A 182 8.53 -1.23 -19.93
N VAL A 183 8.89 -0.59 -18.82
CA VAL A 183 8.10 0.49 -18.19
C VAL A 183 8.77 1.82 -18.45
N GLN A 184 8.04 2.78 -19.01
CA GLN A 184 8.55 4.12 -19.24
C GLN A 184 8.43 4.98 -17.97
N LEU A 185 9.52 5.66 -17.61
CA LEU A 185 9.55 6.65 -16.55
C LEU A 185 9.26 8.04 -17.13
N VAL A 186 8.32 8.76 -16.52
CA VAL A 186 7.98 10.14 -16.90
C VAL A 186 7.98 11.00 -15.64
N LEU A 187 8.72 12.11 -15.68
CA LEU A 187 8.81 13.08 -14.59
C LEU A 187 7.81 14.21 -14.83
N ALA A 188 6.94 14.45 -13.86
CA ALA A 188 5.95 15.53 -13.95
C ALA A 188 6.08 16.49 -12.77
N ASN A 189 6.16 17.77 -13.10
CA ASN A 189 6.24 18.91 -12.20
C ASN A 189 7.39 18.79 -11.15
N PRO A 190 8.65 18.58 -11.59
CA PRO A 190 9.79 18.68 -10.69
C PRO A 190 9.94 20.09 -10.12
N GLY A 191 10.17 20.22 -8.82
CA GLY A 191 10.49 21.51 -8.20
C GLY A 191 11.79 22.08 -8.79
N ARG A 192 11.91 23.42 -8.88
CA ARG A 192 13.04 24.09 -9.56
C ARG A 192 14.42 23.62 -9.07
N LEU A 193 14.61 23.52 -7.76
CA LEU A 193 15.88 23.07 -7.16
C LEU A 193 16.23 21.63 -7.55
N VAL A 194 15.23 20.75 -7.60
CA VAL A 194 15.40 19.36 -8.05
C VAL A 194 15.73 19.33 -9.55
N LEU A 195 15.04 20.15 -10.34
CA LEU A 195 15.26 20.25 -11.78
C LEU A 195 16.70 20.69 -12.09
N ASP A 196 17.18 21.76 -11.46
CA ASP A 196 18.53 22.28 -11.67
C ASP A 196 19.59 21.23 -11.34
N LYS A 197 19.40 20.44 -10.29
CA LYS A 197 20.30 19.35 -9.91
C LYS A 197 20.21 18.14 -10.85
N LEU A 198 19.02 17.80 -11.35
CA LEU A 198 18.84 16.76 -12.36
C LEU A 198 19.55 17.14 -13.67
N TYR A 199 19.38 18.37 -14.16
CA TYR A 199 20.11 18.86 -15.34
C TYR A 199 21.61 18.89 -15.11
N SER A 200 22.06 19.36 -13.95
CA SER A 200 23.48 19.39 -13.59
C SER A 200 24.12 17.99 -13.52
N SER A 201 23.31 16.94 -13.35
CA SER A 201 23.77 15.54 -13.34
C SER A 201 23.72 14.84 -14.70
N GLY A 202 23.18 15.46 -15.74
CA GLY A 202 22.95 14.82 -17.05
C GLY A 202 21.81 13.79 -17.06
N PHE A 203 20.98 13.75 -16.01
CA PHE A 203 19.84 12.83 -15.93
C PHE A 203 18.81 13.02 -17.07
N PRO A 204 18.49 14.27 -17.52
CA PRO A 204 17.62 14.50 -18.68
C PRO A 204 18.11 13.82 -19.96
N ASP A 205 19.41 13.75 -20.19
CA ASP A 205 20.00 13.09 -21.36
C ASP A 205 19.80 11.56 -21.32
N LEU A 206 19.73 10.98 -20.12
CA LEU A 206 19.52 9.55 -19.90
C LEU A 206 18.06 9.12 -20.11
N ILE A 207 17.10 9.94 -19.66
CA ILE A 207 15.66 9.64 -19.71
C ILE A 207 14.99 10.13 -21.00
N GLY A 208 15.52 11.22 -21.58
CA GLY A 208 14.95 11.98 -22.69
C GLY A 208 14.19 13.21 -22.21
N GLU A 209 14.53 14.39 -22.72
CA GLU A 209 13.90 15.67 -22.35
C GLU A 209 12.38 15.68 -22.59
N ASN A 210 11.93 14.94 -23.62
CA ASN A 210 10.52 14.76 -23.95
C ASN A 210 9.71 13.97 -22.88
N LYS A 211 10.35 13.52 -21.80
CA LYS A 211 9.72 12.82 -20.68
C LYS A 211 9.73 13.64 -19.39
N ILE A 212 10.14 14.91 -19.43
CA ILE A 212 10.12 15.82 -18.30
C ILE A 212 9.11 16.93 -18.56
N PHE A 213 8.00 16.92 -17.83
CA PHE A 213 6.91 17.88 -17.99
C PHE A 213 6.89 18.86 -16.82
N LEU A 214 7.00 20.15 -17.09
CA LEU A 214 7.17 21.19 -16.06
C LEU A 214 5.85 21.66 -15.41
N THR A 215 4.68 21.32 -15.97
CA THR A 215 3.41 21.88 -15.51
C THR A 215 2.29 20.85 -15.56
N VAL A 216 1.38 20.90 -14.59
CA VAL A 216 0.17 20.04 -14.55
C VAL A 216 -0.77 20.32 -15.73
N ALA A 217 -0.67 21.49 -16.38
CA ALA A 217 -1.40 21.78 -17.62
C ALA A 217 -0.97 20.88 -18.79
N VAL A 218 0.29 20.43 -18.80
CA VAL A 218 0.85 19.49 -19.79
C VAL A 218 0.60 18.03 -19.38
N LEU A 219 -0.14 17.80 -18.29
CA LEU A 219 -0.53 16.45 -17.86
C LEU A 219 -1.52 15.82 -18.85
N ALA A 220 -2.33 16.64 -19.53
CA ALA A 220 -3.16 16.18 -20.65
C ALA A 220 -2.26 15.67 -21.79
N ASP A 221 -1.26 16.44 -22.20
CA ASP A 221 -0.31 16.04 -23.26
C ASP A 221 0.55 14.84 -22.87
N ALA A 222 0.96 14.72 -21.60
CA ALA A 222 1.69 13.55 -21.11
C ALA A 222 0.80 12.29 -21.11
N VAL A 223 -0.48 12.43 -20.75
CA VAL A 223 -1.47 11.34 -20.83
C VAL A 223 -1.78 10.97 -22.28
N LEU A 224 -1.88 11.95 -23.19
CA LEU A 224 -2.06 11.75 -24.63
C LEU A 224 -0.85 11.04 -25.26
N THR A 225 0.37 11.43 -24.86
CA THR A 225 1.62 10.79 -25.29
C THR A 225 1.71 9.35 -24.79
N CYS A 226 1.19 9.06 -23.59
CA CYS A 226 1.16 7.73 -22.99
C CYS A 226 -0.06 6.89 -23.40
N SER A 227 -1.06 7.48 -24.07
CA SER A 227 -2.32 6.81 -24.44
C SER A 227 -2.88 7.35 -25.77
N PRO A 228 -2.28 7.01 -26.92
CA PRO A 228 -2.81 7.39 -28.23
C PRO A 228 -4.19 6.80 -28.53
N LYS A 229 -4.64 5.78 -27.77
CA LYS A 229 -5.96 5.13 -27.97
C LYS A 229 -7.16 5.93 -27.43
N ILE A 230 -6.96 6.93 -26.58
CA ILE A 230 -8.08 7.70 -25.99
C ILE A 230 -8.55 8.83 -26.93
N VAL A 231 -7.74 9.24 -27.90
CA VAL A 231 -8.04 10.39 -28.79
C VAL A 231 -8.95 10.03 -29.96
N GLN A 232 -9.09 8.76 -30.29
CA GLN A 232 -9.93 8.32 -31.43
C GLN A 232 -11.38 8.00 -31.06
N GLU A 233 -11.78 8.12 -29.80
CA GLU A 233 -13.17 7.89 -29.32
C GLU A 233 -13.84 9.16 -28.75
N VAL A 234 -13.46 10.35 -29.23
CA VAL A 234 -14.23 11.59 -28.99
C VAL A 234 -14.60 12.23 -30.32
#